data_AF-A0A948BQD3-F1
#
_entry.id   AF-A0A948BQD3-F1
#
_cell.length_a   1.000
_cell.length_b   1.000
_cell.length_c   1.000
_cell.angle_alpha   90.00
_cell.angle_beta   90.00
_cell.angle_gamma   90.00
#
_symmetry.space_group_name_H-M   'P 1'
#
loop_
_entity.id
_entity.type
_entity.pdbx_description
1 polymer ?
#
loop_
_entity_poly.entity_id
_entity_poly.type
_entity_poly.pdbx_seq_one_letter_code
_entity_poly.pdbx_strand_id
1 'polypeptide(L)'
;MTNKIYGVDLDSDFTPLEVRDAILACFKMAHSEILNQTLELGSFKKEEIEKLKEINIEVMIKGLFKKNGDDYDKPTKESLIKIIGELKEFSKNFRAEDVIDKHYTEIMMLINKLR
;
A
#
# COMPACT_ATOMS: atom_id res chain seq x y z
N MET A 1 -11.05 -21.03 -7.73
CA MET A 1 -11.05 -19.87 -6.81
C MET A 1 -9.89 -19.00 -7.26
N THR A 2 -10.13 -17.76 -7.64
CA THR A 2 -9.07 -16.87 -8.16
C THR A 2 -8.19 -16.43 -7.00
N ASN A 3 -6.93 -16.85 -7.00
CA ASN A 3 -6.00 -16.58 -5.90
C ASN A 3 -5.40 -15.17 -6.11
N LYS A 4 -6.21 -14.13 -5.83
CA LYS A 4 -5.85 -12.74 -6.14
C LYS A 4 -5.48 -11.95 -4.88
N ILE A 5 -4.36 -11.23 -4.95
CA ILE A 5 -3.96 -10.26 -3.93
C ILE A 5 -4.02 -8.87 -4.56
N TYR A 6 -4.94 -8.04 -4.08
CA TYR A 6 -5.13 -6.64 -4.52
C TYR A 6 -5.24 -6.46 -6.04
N GLY A 7 -5.85 -7.43 -6.72
CA GLY A 7 -6.04 -7.42 -8.17
C GLY A 7 -5.00 -8.21 -8.97
N VAL A 8 -3.87 -8.59 -8.37
CA VAL A 8 -2.84 -9.43 -9.01
C VAL A 8 -3.19 -10.91 -8.84
N ASP A 9 -3.16 -11.64 -9.95
CA ASP A 9 -3.40 -13.08 -9.97
C ASP A 9 -2.11 -13.85 -9.66
N LEU A 10 -2.14 -14.65 -8.60
CA LEU A 10 -0.99 -15.43 -8.14
C LEU A 10 -0.68 -16.66 -9.00
N ASP A 11 -1.63 -17.05 -9.87
CA ASP A 11 -1.56 -18.24 -10.72
C ASP A 11 -1.02 -17.91 -12.13
N SER A 12 -0.86 -16.63 -12.46
CA SER A 12 -0.26 -16.16 -13.72
C SER A 12 1.07 -15.43 -13.48
N ASP A 13 1.87 -15.30 -14.54
CA ASP A 13 2.99 -14.36 -14.52
C ASP A 13 2.44 -12.93 -14.43
N PHE A 14 3.10 -12.09 -13.63
CA PHE A 14 2.77 -10.67 -13.46
C PHE A 14 4.04 -9.83 -13.40
N THR A 15 3.88 -8.55 -13.71
CA THR A 15 4.96 -7.59 -13.87
C THR A 15 5.19 -6.77 -12.59
N PRO A 16 6.37 -6.16 -12.42
CA PRO A 16 6.60 -5.20 -11.34
C PRO A 16 5.59 -4.05 -11.34
N LEU A 17 5.10 -3.65 -12.52
CA LEU A 17 4.09 -2.61 -12.67
C LEU A 17 2.76 -3.02 -12.02
N GLU A 18 2.32 -4.26 -12.24
CA GLU A 18 1.12 -4.81 -11.61
C GLU A 18 1.27 -4.91 -10.08
N VAL A 19 2.47 -5.21 -9.58
CA VAL A 19 2.74 -5.19 -8.13
C VAL A 19 2.71 -3.76 -7.56
N ARG A 20 3.20 -2.75 -8.31
CA ARG A 20 3.04 -1.34 -7.94
C ARG A 20 1.56 -0.95 -7.86
N ASP A 21 0.76 -1.41 -8.81
CA ASP A 21 -0.68 -1.16 -8.81
C ASP A 21 -1.40 -1.88 -7.66
N ALA A 22 -0.94 -3.08 -7.29
CA ALA A 22 -1.38 -3.78 -6.09
C ALA A 22 -1.07 -3.00 -4.81
N ILE A 23 0.10 -2.37 -4.70
CA ILE A 23 0.46 -1.49 -3.58
C ILE A 23 -0.51 -0.31 -3.49
N LEU A 24 -0.82 0.34 -4.61
CA LEU A 24 -1.79 1.44 -4.66
C LEU A 24 -3.18 0.97 -4.23
N ALA A 25 -3.64 -0.17 -4.74
CA ALA A 25 -4.93 -0.75 -4.39
C ALA A 25 -5.00 -1.07 -2.89
N CYS A 26 -3.98 -1.75 -2.35
CA CYS A 26 -3.84 -2.06 -0.93
C CYS A 26 -3.99 -0.80 -0.08
N PHE A 27 -3.24 0.26 -0.38
CA PHE A 27 -3.31 1.51 0.37
C PHE A 27 -4.66 2.19 0.25
N LYS A 28 -5.26 2.23 -0.96
CA LYS A 28 -6.59 2.82 -1.18
C LYS A 28 -7.66 2.09 -0.37
N MET A 29 -7.64 0.76 -0.35
CA MET A 29 -8.61 -0.01 0.45
C MET A 29 -8.41 0.21 1.93
N ALA A 30 -7.17 0.06 2.43
CA ALA A 30 -6.87 0.28 3.85
C ALA A 30 -7.17 1.72 4.30
N HIS A 31 -7.15 2.69 3.38
CA HIS A 31 -7.49 4.08 3.65
C HIS A 31 -9.00 4.33 3.64
N SER A 32 -9.74 3.73 2.71
CA SER A 32 -11.21 3.79 2.71
C SER A 32 -11.81 3.08 3.92
N GLU A 33 -11.26 1.93 4.30
CA GLU A 33 -11.73 1.17 5.47
C GLU A 33 -11.59 1.96 6.77
N ILE A 34 -10.43 2.59 6.99
CA ILE A 34 -10.21 3.39 8.21
C ILE A 34 -11.12 4.61 8.24
N LEU A 35 -11.34 5.29 7.10
CA LEU A 35 -12.26 6.43 7.02
C LEU A 35 -13.70 6.02 7.35
N ASN A 36 -14.16 4.88 6.82
CA ASN A 36 -15.49 4.37 7.07
C ASN A 36 -15.68 3.98 8.55
N GLN A 37 -14.75 3.19 9.12
CA GLN A 37 -14.79 2.83 10.55
C GLN A 37 -14.76 4.06 11.45
N THR A 38 -13.99 5.08 11.07
CA THR A 38 -13.87 6.30 11.85
C THR A 38 -15.14 7.13 11.84
N LEU A 39 -15.82 7.23 10.69
CA LEU A 39 -17.12 7.89 10.57
C LEU A 39 -18.19 7.18 11.41
N GLU A 40 -18.14 5.84 11.47
CA GLU A 40 -19.11 5.04 12.22
C GLU A 40 -18.87 5.06 13.74
N LEU A 41 -17.61 5.05 14.18
CA LEU A 41 -17.26 4.85 15.59
C LEU A 41 -16.84 6.13 16.32
N GLY A 42 -16.62 7.25 15.62
CA GLY A 42 -16.17 8.52 16.22
C GLY A 42 -14.84 8.42 16.99
N SER A 43 -14.02 7.40 16.71
CA SER A 43 -12.91 6.96 17.56
C SER A 43 -11.59 7.70 17.35
N PHE A 44 -11.45 8.46 16.27
CA PHE A 44 -10.26 9.29 16.02
C PHE A 44 -10.53 10.76 16.36
N LYS A 45 -9.46 11.51 16.65
CA LYS A 45 -9.57 12.96 16.74
C LYS A 45 -9.91 13.53 15.36
N LYS A 46 -10.72 14.59 15.33
CA LYS A 46 -11.10 15.30 14.10
C LYS A 46 -9.88 15.67 13.24
N GLU A 47 -8.78 16.06 13.88
CA GLU A 47 -7.51 16.40 13.21
C GLU A 47 -6.86 15.23 12.46
N GLU A 48 -6.98 14.00 12.98
CA GLU A 48 -6.44 12.79 12.35
C GLU A 48 -7.30 12.38 11.16
N ILE A 49 -8.62 12.56 11.27
CA ILE A 49 -9.58 12.31 10.18
C ILE A 49 -9.32 13.23 8.99
N GLU A 50 -9.13 14.52 9.25
CA GLU A 50 -8.86 15.49 8.18
C GLU A 50 -7.53 15.20 7.49
N LYS A 51 -6.48 14.86 8.26
CA LYS A 51 -5.20 14.41 7.69
C LYS A 51 -5.37 13.19 6.80
N LEU A 52 -6.18 12.21 7.20
CA LEU A 52 -6.44 11.04 6.38
C LEU A 52 -7.11 11.43 5.06
N LYS A 53 -8.21 12.20 5.09
CA LYS A 53 -8.93 12.62 3.86
C LYS A 53 -8.06 13.35 2.84
N GLU A 54 -7.05 14.07 3.29
CA GLU A 54 -6.15 14.83 2.41
C GLU A 54 -5.04 13.98 1.77
N ILE A 55 -4.85 12.72 2.19
CA ILE A 55 -3.81 11.87 1.64
C ILE A 55 -4.16 11.48 0.20
N ASN A 56 -3.49 12.15 -0.75
CA ASN A 56 -3.40 11.66 -2.11
C ASN A 56 -2.38 10.51 -2.17
N ILE A 57 -2.89 9.29 -2.02
CA ILE A 57 -2.10 8.05 -1.97
C ILE A 57 -1.19 7.89 -3.18
N GLU A 58 -1.66 8.27 -4.38
CA GLU A 58 -0.88 8.16 -5.60
C GLU A 58 0.30 9.14 -5.60
N VAL A 59 0.06 10.39 -5.20
CA VAL A 59 1.11 11.41 -5.07
C VAL A 59 2.12 11.00 -4.00
N MET A 60 1.65 10.46 -2.87
CA MET A 60 2.52 9.97 -1.80
C MET A 60 3.45 8.85 -2.31
N ILE A 61 2.89 7.82 -2.95
CA ILE A 61 3.68 6.70 -3.47
C ILE A 61 4.66 7.18 -4.55
N LYS A 62 4.20 8.01 -5.51
CA LYS A 62 5.09 8.64 -6.51
C LYS A 62 6.23 9.43 -5.85
N GLY A 63 5.93 10.14 -4.76
CA GLY A 63 6.90 10.88 -3.97
C GLY A 63 7.97 9.98 -3.35
N LEU A 64 7.59 8.81 -2.84
CA LEU A 64 8.53 7.81 -2.29
C LEU A 64 9.46 7.25 -3.37
N PHE A 65 8.93 6.92 -4.56
CA PHE A 65 9.76 6.50 -5.70
C PHE A 65 10.79 7.58 -6.05
N LYS A 66 10.33 8.83 -6.23
CA LYS A 66 11.21 9.96 -6.54
C LYS A 66 12.28 10.19 -5.47
N LYS A 67 11.90 10.12 -4.18
CA LYS A 67 12.82 10.29 -3.05
C LYS A 67 13.94 9.26 -3.06
N ASN A 68 13.63 8.03 -3.48
CA ASN A 68 14.60 6.93 -3.55
C ASN A 68 15.38 6.87 -4.87
N GLY A 69 15.14 7.81 -5.79
CA GLY A 69 15.74 7.79 -7.12
C GLY A 69 15.21 6.65 -8.02
N ASP A 70 14.04 6.09 -7.69
CA ASP A 70 13.41 5.00 -8.43
C ASP A 70 12.37 5.53 -9.44
N ASP A 71 12.09 4.73 -10.47
CA ASP A 71 11.07 5.03 -11.49
C ASP A 71 9.72 4.41 -11.10
N TYR A 72 8.70 5.25 -10.96
CA TYR A 72 7.34 4.84 -10.64
C TYR A 72 6.64 4.14 -11.81
N ASP A 73 6.95 4.52 -13.05
CA ASP A 73 6.37 3.95 -14.27
C ASP A 73 7.13 2.70 -14.73
N LYS A 74 8.36 2.52 -14.26
CA LYS A 74 9.17 1.32 -14.47
C LYS A 74 9.74 0.78 -13.15
N PRO A 75 8.88 0.30 -12.23
CA PRO A 75 9.33 -0.20 -10.95
C PRO A 75 10.19 -1.45 -11.13
N THR A 76 11.16 -1.64 -10.25
CA THR A 76 11.97 -2.86 -10.13
C THR A 76 11.60 -3.59 -8.85
N LYS A 77 11.97 -4.86 -8.73
CA LYS A 77 11.78 -5.62 -7.49
C LYS A 77 12.39 -4.91 -6.28
N GLU A 78 13.59 -4.37 -6.45
CA GLU A 78 14.31 -3.63 -5.41
C GLU A 78 13.62 -2.32 -5.02
N SER A 79 13.11 -1.56 -6.01
CA SER A 79 12.36 -0.35 -5.71
C SER A 79 11.07 -0.66 -4.97
N LEU A 80 10.35 -1.72 -5.38
CA LEU A 80 9.15 -2.16 -4.67
C LEU A 80 9.46 -2.52 -3.22
N ILE A 81 10.51 -3.30 -2.92
CA ILE A 81 10.89 -3.65 -1.55
C ILE A 81 11.10 -2.40 -0.68
N LYS A 82 11.86 -1.41 -1.20
CA LYS A 82 12.09 -0.14 -0.49
C LYS A 82 10.78 0.58 -0.20
N ILE A 83 9.93 0.69 -1.22
CA ILE A 83 8.64 1.38 -1.13
C ILE A 83 7.73 0.74 -0.09
N ILE A 84 7.60 -0.60 -0.07
CA ILE A 84 6.73 -1.24 0.93
C ILE A 84 7.26 -1.07 2.36
N GLY A 85 8.58 -1.00 2.53
CA GLY A 85 9.20 -0.72 3.82
C GLY A 85 8.84 0.68 4.34
N GLU A 86 8.97 1.71 3.49
CA GLU A 86 8.59 3.07 3.87
C GLU A 86 7.09 3.22 4.12
N LEU A 87 6.27 2.54 3.33
CA LEU A 87 4.82 2.51 3.52
C LEU A 87 4.41 1.78 4.81
N LYS A 88 5.16 0.74 5.22
CA LYS A 88 4.98 0.07 6.52
C LYS A 88 5.19 1.06 7.66
N GLU A 89 6.31 1.77 7.65
CA GLU A 89 6.63 2.76 8.69
C GLU A 89 5.64 3.92 8.71
N PHE A 90 5.25 4.43 7.54
CA PHE A 90 4.22 5.47 7.44
C PHE A 90 2.89 5.03 8.06
N SER A 91 2.50 3.77 7.83
CA SER A 91 1.21 3.24 8.30
C SER A 91 1.10 3.10 9.81
N LYS A 92 2.23 2.95 10.53
CA LYS A 92 2.24 2.85 12.00
C LYS A 92 1.66 4.07 12.71
N ASN A 93 1.62 5.20 12.03
CA ASN A 93 1.01 6.43 12.57
C ASN A 93 -0.52 6.37 12.65
N PHE A 94 -1.16 5.45 11.92
CA PHE A 94 -2.62 5.44 11.72
C PHE A 94 -3.27 4.08 11.93
N ARG A 95 -2.49 3.01 12.03
CA ARG A 95 -3.00 1.63 12.02
C ARG A 95 -2.29 0.77 13.06
N ALA A 96 -3.01 -0.23 13.55
CA ALA A 96 -2.46 -1.26 14.41
C ALA A 96 -1.44 -2.14 13.66
N GLU A 97 -0.45 -2.65 14.39
CA GLU A 97 0.69 -3.38 13.83
C GLU A 97 0.28 -4.68 13.10
N ASP A 98 -0.72 -5.40 13.62
CA ASP A 98 -1.26 -6.63 13.03
C ASP A 98 -1.88 -6.39 11.64
N VAL A 99 -2.62 -5.28 11.49
CA VAL A 99 -3.19 -4.86 10.20
C VAL A 99 -2.06 -4.54 9.22
N ILE A 100 -1.05 -3.79 9.67
CA ILE A 100 0.10 -3.42 8.84
C ILE A 100 0.87 -4.65 8.38
N ASP A 101 1.15 -5.59 9.28
CA ASP A 101 1.93 -6.79 9.00
C ASP A 101 1.21 -7.73 8.03
N LYS A 102 -0.11 -7.83 8.12
CA LYS A 102 -0.93 -8.56 7.14
C LYS A 102 -0.73 -8.00 5.74
N HIS A 103 -0.97 -6.71 5.55
CA HIS A 103 -0.84 -6.05 4.24
C HIS A 103 0.60 -6.10 3.70
N TYR A 104 1.58 -5.87 4.57
CA TYR A 104 2.99 -5.97 4.22
C TYR A 104 3.36 -7.37 3.71
N THR A 105 2.92 -8.42 4.42
CA THR A 105 3.21 -9.81 4.05
C THR A 105 2.56 -10.18 2.72
N GLU A 106 1.31 -9.76 2.50
CA GLU A 106 0.59 -10.01 1.25
C GLU A 106 1.28 -9.37 0.03
N ILE A 107 1.73 -8.12 0.14
CA ILE A 107 2.50 -7.48 -0.93
C ILE A 107 3.88 -8.12 -1.09
N MET A 108 4.57 -8.46 0.01
CA MET A 108 5.89 -9.07 -0.05
C MET A 108 5.85 -10.44 -0.75
N MET A 109 4.75 -11.19 -0.61
CA MET A 109 4.53 -12.42 -1.38
C MET A 109 4.50 -12.16 -2.90
N LEU A 110 3.85 -11.07 -3.34
CA LEU A 110 3.85 -10.67 -4.75
C LEU A 110 5.27 -10.31 -5.22
N ILE A 111 5.97 -9.47 -4.47
CA ILE A 111 7.33 -9.04 -4.80
C ILE A 111 8.28 -10.24 -4.91
N ASN A 112 8.22 -11.18 -3.97
CA ASN A 112 9.10 -12.35 -3.95
C ASN A 112 8.90 -13.25 -5.17
N LYS A 113 7.68 -13.31 -5.71
CA LYS A 113 7.33 -14.05 -6.93
C LYS A 113 7.75 -13.37 -8.23
N LEU A 114 8.11 -12.08 -8.23
CA LEU A 114 8.70 -11.42 -9.40
C LEU A 114 10.01 -12.12 -9.77
N ARG A 115 10.12 -12.56 -11.03
CA ARG A 115 11.32 -13.15 -11.61
C ARG A 115 12.41 -12.11 -11.88
#